data_AF-A0AAV8WK16-F1
#
_entry.id   AF-A0AAV8WK16-F1
#
_cell.length_a   1.000
_cell.length_b   1.000
_cell.length_c   1.000
_cell.angle_alpha   90.00
_cell.angle_beta   90.00
_cell.angle_gamma   90.00
#
_symmetry.space_group_name_H-M   'P 1'
#
loop_
_entity.id
_entity.type
_entity.pdbx_description
1 polymer ?
#
loop_
_entity_poly.entity_id
_entity_poly.type
_entity_poly.pdbx_seq_one_letter_code
_entity_poly.pdbx_strand_id
1 'polypeptide(L)'
;MDNNCLPAERNLTHVKWLQMPRWHFRMLNDIRRNTAYDKAITDTISKGYNSVVDVGSGCGLLSLFASRDPNTKVDAIEENKTLAKMSVKVYEENDVKNVSVVNVNSSELAGPLDKCNLVITEIFDVAFFGERALETIIHAVTVLRTERDYKIIPCGAKLYVTGIFSPQIHSKTWLKPNSQQILQLYNICVKKIRSEPYEGVDLTEVGLEYLTNTAEFFRMYFYDIGRIEEMLDGYQEVIHLRCKAGIIQAVAVWFDLNLTEEISITTNPFDENRVRCWEQAIFPLDHPMIFQYSMSRVEFFEVWRRNTKTSRNSEIYAYVLNKFNLNHVPPTTERQFKNKIKLMSLTIAAKWNSSGKREERFRAKYEKWLHGENIVFQLDEGDEYSLEEPTTSSTSGRPIKQFQDSSEKTKKRRIKDIVEAKSVQELALAAEVALRKSGKRDAASLIKEIVDYCVFPLFGFLMAKNNNTIYHPVTKDDDIEFFYHMLTVYQIPADQFILLEQRLAETPDISADQPSIYFFEPLNIDGSIENILHEKREEMETSETIVIPQSVKVNVQLIHSAYIDHCNKVNDENVLGFKIAKFMNEYTVRIENN
;
A
#
# COMPACT_ATOMS: atom_id res chain seq x y z
N MET A 1 36.63 -17.41 -15.83
CA MET A 1 35.43 -18.18 -16.24
C MET A 1 34.80 -17.44 -17.40
N ASP A 2 34.13 -18.15 -18.32
CA ASP A 2 33.76 -17.63 -19.64
C ASP A 2 32.59 -16.64 -19.56
N ASN A 3 32.67 -15.49 -20.25
CA ASN A 3 31.69 -14.38 -20.23
C ASN A 3 30.30 -14.75 -20.81
N ASN A 4 30.06 -16.02 -21.13
CA ASN A 4 28.91 -16.53 -21.87
C ASN A 4 27.77 -17.13 -21.02
N CYS A 5 27.78 -16.94 -19.69
CA CYS A 5 26.79 -17.58 -18.82
C CYS A 5 25.90 -16.63 -17.99
N LEU A 6 25.81 -15.34 -18.34
CA LEU A 6 24.89 -14.40 -17.68
C LEU A 6 23.44 -14.92 -17.55
N PRO A 7 22.83 -15.57 -18.57
CA PRO A 7 21.51 -16.18 -18.42
C PRO A 7 21.49 -17.31 -17.38
N ALA A 8 22.54 -18.14 -17.34
CA ALA A 8 22.65 -19.25 -16.39
C ALA A 8 22.83 -18.75 -14.96
N GLU A 9 23.64 -17.70 -14.75
CA GLU A 9 23.85 -17.07 -13.45
C GLU A 9 22.57 -16.37 -12.95
N ARG A 10 21.88 -15.64 -13.83
CA ARG A 10 20.56 -15.05 -13.52
C ARG A 10 19.56 -16.12 -13.12
N ASN A 11 19.50 -17.22 -13.88
CA ASN A 11 18.60 -18.33 -13.59
C ASN A 11 18.95 -19.01 -12.26
N LEU A 12 20.24 -19.23 -11.97
CA LEU A 12 20.69 -19.77 -10.69
C LEU A 12 20.28 -18.86 -9.53
N THR A 13 20.48 -17.55 -9.68
CA THR A 13 20.07 -16.55 -8.69
C THR A 13 18.57 -16.55 -8.45
N HIS A 14 17.78 -16.63 -9.52
CA HIS A 14 16.32 -16.73 -9.44
C HIS A 14 15.89 -18.02 -8.72
N VAL A 15 16.51 -19.16 -9.03
CA VAL A 15 16.25 -20.43 -8.34
C VAL A 15 16.59 -20.35 -6.85
N LYS A 16 17.73 -19.73 -6.48
CA LYS A 16 18.08 -19.51 -5.06
C LYS A 16 17.05 -18.65 -4.34
N TRP A 17 16.54 -17.62 -5.02
CA TRP A 17 15.52 -16.73 -4.47
C TRP A 17 14.18 -17.45 -4.26
N LEU A 18 13.76 -18.26 -5.24
CA LEU A 18 12.52 -19.05 -5.15
C LEU A 18 12.62 -20.19 -4.12
N GLN A 19 13.78 -20.84 -3.99
CA GLN A 19 13.94 -21.96 -3.06
C GLN A 19 14.05 -21.52 -1.59
N MET A 20 14.59 -20.32 -1.35
CA MET A 20 14.84 -19.82 0.00
C MET A 20 14.30 -18.40 0.13
N PRO A 21 13.07 -18.23 0.66
CA PRO A 21 12.51 -16.91 0.91
C PRO A 21 13.45 -16.07 1.79
N ARG A 22 13.60 -14.78 1.45
CA ARG A 22 14.59 -13.90 2.09
C ARG A 22 14.33 -13.65 3.58
N TRP A 23 13.10 -13.81 4.03
CA TRP A 23 12.75 -13.66 5.44
C TRP A 23 13.48 -14.67 6.34
N HIS A 24 13.86 -15.87 5.85
CA HIS A 24 14.69 -16.81 6.62
C HIS A 24 16.00 -16.18 7.11
N PHE A 25 16.64 -15.35 6.30
CA PHE A 25 17.87 -14.66 6.68
C PHE A 25 17.61 -13.63 7.78
N ARG A 26 16.53 -12.86 7.66
CA ARG A 26 16.11 -11.88 8.69
C ARG A 26 15.79 -12.57 10.01
N MET A 27 15.06 -13.70 9.97
CA MET A 27 14.72 -14.47 11.17
C MET A 27 15.95 -15.03 11.87
N LEU A 28 16.88 -15.63 11.12
CA LEU A 28 18.11 -16.17 11.70
C LEU A 28 19.04 -15.08 12.23
N ASN A 29 19.03 -13.90 11.63
CA ASN A 29 19.82 -12.78 12.12
C ASN A 29 19.15 -11.99 13.26
N ASP A 30 17.90 -12.32 13.63
CA ASP A 30 17.23 -11.68 14.76
C ASP A 30 17.65 -12.33 16.08
N ILE A 31 18.76 -11.84 16.62
CA ILE A 31 19.31 -12.36 17.88
C ILE A 31 18.33 -12.23 19.05
N ARG A 32 17.46 -11.21 19.06
CA ARG A 32 16.47 -11.02 20.15
C ARG A 32 15.41 -12.10 20.10
N ARG A 33 14.86 -12.38 18.92
CA ARG A 33 13.95 -13.52 18.71
C ARG A 33 14.62 -14.81 19.14
N ASN A 34 15.84 -15.06 18.65
CA ASN A 34 16.55 -16.31 18.88
C ASN A 34 16.86 -16.52 20.37
N THR A 35 17.34 -15.50 21.09
CA THR A 35 17.57 -15.57 22.53
C THR A 35 16.29 -15.80 23.32
N ALA A 36 15.17 -15.17 22.94
CA ALA A 36 13.89 -15.37 23.64
C ALA A 36 13.37 -16.80 23.47
N TYR A 37 13.43 -17.36 22.26
CA TYR A 37 13.06 -18.75 21.98
C TYR A 37 13.98 -19.74 22.71
N ASP A 38 15.30 -19.54 22.63
CA ASP A 38 16.29 -20.37 23.32
C ASP A 38 16.00 -20.45 24.82
N LYS A 39 15.76 -19.28 25.45
CA LYS A 39 15.41 -19.21 26.87
C LYS A 39 14.09 -19.93 27.16
N ALA A 40 13.04 -19.66 26.39
CA ALA A 40 11.72 -20.27 26.58
C ALA A 40 11.77 -21.80 26.47
N ILE A 41 12.48 -22.32 25.47
CA ILE A 41 12.65 -23.76 25.23
C ILE A 41 13.48 -24.39 26.35
N THR A 42 14.65 -23.82 26.67
CA THR A 42 15.55 -24.36 27.69
C THR A 42 14.90 -24.37 29.08
N ASP A 43 14.24 -23.27 29.47
CA ASP A 43 13.54 -23.18 30.76
C ASP A 43 12.40 -24.20 30.84
N THR A 44 11.71 -24.47 29.72
CA THR A 44 10.61 -25.45 29.67
C THR A 44 11.13 -26.89 29.73
N ILE A 45 12.19 -27.22 28.99
CA ILE A 45 12.83 -28.54 29.06
C ILE A 45 13.35 -28.83 30.47
N SER A 46 13.93 -27.84 31.16
CA SER A 46 14.42 -27.98 32.54
C SER A 46 13.33 -28.37 33.56
N LYS A 47 12.05 -28.15 33.21
CA LYS A 47 10.87 -28.52 34.01
C LYS A 47 10.34 -29.93 33.70
N GLY A 48 11.00 -30.68 32.81
CA GLY A 48 10.64 -32.08 32.47
C GLY A 48 9.91 -32.26 31.14
N TYR A 49 9.73 -31.18 30.37
CA TYR A 49 9.10 -31.23 29.05
C TYR A 49 10.13 -31.54 27.95
N ASN A 50 10.65 -32.76 27.94
CA ASN A 50 11.79 -33.20 27.10
C ASN A 50 11.43 -34.14 25.93
N SER A 51 10.13 -34.33 25.65
CA SER A 51 9.66 -34.95 24.40
C SER A 51 9.08 -33.85 23.53
N VAL A 52 9.82 -33.47 22.49
CA VAL A 52 9.63 -32.22 21.74
C VAL A 52 9.25 -32.52 20.30
N VAL A 53 8.23 -31.80 19.80
CA VAL A 53 7.92 -31.72 18.38
C VAL A 53 8.09 -30.28 17.92
N ASP A 54 8.94 -30.07 16.92
CA ASP A 54 9.18 -28.78 16.27
C ASP A 54 8.42 -28.72 14.93
N VAL A 55 7.31 -27.98 14.89
CA VAL A 55 6.44 -27.89 13.71
C VAL A 55 6.83 -26.67 12.87
N GLY A 56 7.22 -26.90 11.62
CA GLY A 56 7.79 -25.84 10.78
C GLY A 56 9.24 -25.55 11.17
N SER A 57 10.03 -26.61 11.38
CA SER A 57 11.38 -26.51 11.94
C SER A 57 12.37 -25.74 11.08
N GLY A 58 12.08 -25.52 9.79
CA GLY A 58 12.92 -24.77 8.86
C GLY A 58 14.32 -25.37 8.75
N CYS A 59 15.34 -24.53 8.99
CA CYS A 59 16.73 -24.99 9.04
C CYS A 59 17.13 -25.65 10.37
N GLY A 60 16.21 -25.75 11.33
CA GLY A 60 16.37 -26.52 12.56
C GLY A 60 16.80 -25.74 13.80
N LEU A 61 16.73 -24.40 13.79
CA LEU A 61 17.26 -23.59 14.89
C LEU A 61 16.56 -23.87 16.24
N LEU A 62 15.23 -23.99 16.26
CA LEU A 62 14.50 -24.25 17.51
C LEU A 62 14.77 -25.66 18.04
N SER A 63 14.82 -26.64 17.14
CA SER A 63 15.28 -28.00 17.42
C SER A 63 16.71 -28.04 18.00
N LEU A 64 17.63 -27.19 17.54
CA LEU A 64 18.98 -27.06 18.11
C LEU A 64 18.96 -26.53 19.56
N PHE A 65 18.06 -25.61 19.89
CA PHE A 65 17.90 -25.17 21.28
C PHE A 65 17.42 -26.33 22.16
N ALA A 66 16.43 -27.09 21.68
CA ALA A 66 15.90 -28.24 22.41
C ALA A 66 16.92 -29.38 22.56
N SER A 67 17.77 -29.59 21.55
CA SER A 67 18.71 -30.71 21.51
C SER A 67 19.91 -30.57 22.45
N ARG A 68 20.14 -29.36 23.01
CA ARG A 68 21.22 -29.09 23.97
C ARG A 68 21.17 -30.02 25.19
N ASP A 69 19.98 -30.43 25.63
CA ASP A 69 19.84 -31.51 26.61
C ASP A 69 19.85 -32.87 25.87
N PRO A 70 20.87 -33.72 26.07
CA PRO A 70 20.97 -35.00 25.39
C PRO A 70 19.88 -36.01 25.78
N ASN A 71 19.12 -35.75 26.86
CA ASN A 71 17.96 -36.58 27.25
C ASN A 71 16.67 -36.17 26.55
N THR A 72 16.68 -35.06 25.82
CA THR A 72 15.53 -34.59 25.04
C THR A 72 15.43 -35.37 23.75
N LYS A 73 14.24 -35.89 23.43
CA LYS A 73 13.92 -36.42 22.10
C LYS A 73 13.24 -35.31 21.30
N VAL A 74 13.74 -35.00 20.10
CA VAL A 74 13.17 -33.97 19.23
C VAL A 74 12.77 -34.57 17.89
N ASP A 75 11.51 -34.41 17.51
CA ASP A 75 10.99 -34.70 16.17
C ASP A 75 10.75 -33.37 15.43
N ALA A 76 11.58 -33.08 14.43
CA ALA A 76 11.57 -31.84 13.65
C ALA A 76 10.81 -32.04 12.33
N ILE A 77 9.66 -31.39 12.19
CA ILE A 77 8.77 -31.51 11.03
C ILE A 77 9.00 -30.31 10.11
N GLU A 78 9.25 -30.58 8.83
CA GLU A 78 9.47 -29.53 7.82
C GLU A 78 8.89 -29.96 6.47
N GLU A 79 8.05 -29.13 5.85
CA GLU A 79 7.44 -29.46 4.55
C GLU A 79 8.39 -29.21 3.38
N ASN A 80 9.20 -28.16 3.45
CA ASN A 80 10.11 -27.76 2.40
C ASN A 80 11.31 -28.71 2.38
N LYS A 81 11.36 -29.51 1.32
CA LYS A 81 12.40 -30.51 1.09
C LYS A 81 13.83 -29.94 1.10
N THR A 82 14.02 -28.68 0.71
CA THR A 82 15.33 -28.03 0.73
C THR A 82 15.75 -27.71 2.17
N LEU A 83 14.84 -27.13 2.97
CA LEU A 83 15.06 -26.84 4.38
C LEU A 83 15.26 -28.12 5.20
N ALA A 84 14.42 -29.14 5.00
CA ALA A 84 14.56 -30.42 5.69
C ALA A 84 15.90 -31.12 5.41
N LYS A 85 16.40 -31.08 4.17
CA LYS A 85 17.74 -31.61 3.83
C LYS A 85 18.86 -30.76 4.43
N MET A 86 18.65 -29.46 4.50
CA MET A 86 19.61 -28.54 5.10
C MET A 86 19.72 -28.77 6.61
N SER A 87 18.60 -28.93 7.32
CA SER A 87 18.58 -29.13 8.77
C SER A 87 19.33 -30.40 9.18
N VAL A 88 19.23 -31.49 8.41
CA VAL A 88 20.05 -32.70 8.63
C VAL A 88 21.55 -32.38 8.63
N LYS A 89 22.04 -31.64 7.63
CA LYS A 89 23.45 -31.24 7.54
C LYS A 89 23.86 -30.29 8.67
N VAL A 90 22.95 -29.39 9.04
CA VAL A 90 23.15 -28.47 10.18
C VAL A 90 23.31 -29.28 11.48
N TYR A 91 22.46 -30.28 11.72
CA TYR A 91 22.55 -31.11 12.92
C TYR A 91 23.85 -31.93 12.95
N GLU A 92 24.26 -32.52 11.82
CA GLU A 92 25.53 -33.22 11.70
C GLU A 92 26.73 -32.32 12.02
N GLU A 93 26.76 -31.10 11.47
CA GLU A 93 27.85 -30.14 11.66
C GLU A 93 27.94 -29.60 13.11
N ASN A 94 26.81 -29.63 13.84
CA ASN A 94 26.70 -29.27 15.26
C ASN A 94 26.77 -30.47 16.21
N ASP A 95 27.14 -31.66 15.72
CA ASP A 95 27.28 -32.90 16.52
C ASP A 95 25.99 -33.34 17.25
N VAL A 96 24.82 -33.00 16.70
CA VAL A 96 23.50 -33.29 17.29
C VAL A 96 23.00 -34.67 16.87
N LYS A 97 22.56 -35.48 17.86
CA LYS A 97 22.18 -36.89 17.64
C LYS A 97 20.76 -37.25 18.08
N ASN A 98 20.11 -36.36 18.83
CA ASN A 98 18.80 -36.56 19.45
C ASN A 98 17.66 -35.85 18.73
N VAL A 99 17.88 -35.47 17.46
CA VAL A 99 16.88 -34.85 16.59
C VAL A 99 16.61 -35.74 15.38
N SER A 100 15.34 -36.04 15.11
CA SER A 100 14.88 -36.77 13.92
C SER A 100 14.13 -35.81 12.98
N VAL A 101 14.50 -35.78 11.70
CA VAL A 101 13.84 -34.92 10.70
C VAL A 101 12.75 -35.69 9.97
N VAL A 102 11.56 -35.11 9.90
CA VAL A 102 10.40 -35.63 9.19
C VAL A 102 10.02 -34.66 8.08
N ASN A 103 10.35 -34.99 6.83
CA ASN A 103 10.02 -34.12 5.70
C ASN A 103 8.59 -34.36 5.20
N VAL A 104 7.62 -33.64 5.76
CA VAL A 104 6.19 -33.74 5.43
C VAL A 104 5.47 -32.44 5.82
N ASN A 105 4.35 -32.13 5.17
CA ASN A 105 3.44 -31.15 5.73
C ASN A 105 2.81 -31.73 7.01
N SER A 106 2.80 -30.96 8.10
CA SER A 106 2.35 -31.46 9.40
C SER A 106 0.91 -31.98 9.37
N SER A 107 0.03 -31.43 8.53
CA SER A 107 -1.37 -31.87 8.38
C SER A 107 -1.51 -33.21 7.63
N GLU A 108 -0.45 -33.67 6.96
CA GLU A 108 -0.41 -34.91 6.19
C GLU A 108 0.32 -36.05 6.92
N LEU A 109 0.60 -35.90 8.22
CA LEU A 109 1.26 -36.93 9.03
C LEU A 109 0.44 -38.24 9.02
N ALA A 110 0.90 -39.21 8.22
CA ALA A 110 0.20 -40.45 7.92
C ALA A 110 0.37 -41.57 8.98
N GLY A 111 1.20 -41.36 10.02
CA GLY A 111 1.46 -42.32 11.08
C GLY A 111 1.82 -41.64 12.39
N PRO A 112 1.65 -42.30 13.55
CA PRO A 112 1.85 -41.65 14.83
C PRO A 112 3.35 -41.43 15.06
N LEU A 113 3.77 -40.16 15.08
CA LEU A 113 4.90 -39.78 15.91
C LEU A 113 4.56 -40.10 17.37
N ASP A 114 5.58 -40.36 18.18
CA ASP A 114 5.37 -40.52 19.61
C ASP A 114 4.74 -39.26 20.17
N LYS A 115 3.83 -39.43 21.14
CA LYS A 115 3.24 -38.28 21.81
C LYS A 115 4.33 -37.46 22.50
N CYS A 116 4.28 -36.15 22.30
CA CYS A 116 5.20 -35.17 22.87
C CYS A 116 4.55 -34.41 24.02
N ASN A 117 5.34 -33.92 24.96
CA ASN A 117 4.87 -33.04 26.03
C ASN A 117 5.30 -31.58 25.81
N LEU A 118 6.03 -31.29 24.72
CA LEU A 118 6.33 -29.93 24.27
C LEU A 118 6.14 -29.82 22.76
N VAL A 119 5.25 -28.93 22.33
CA VAL A 119 5.14 -28.49 20.93
C VAL A 119 5.82 -27.14 20.81
N ILE A 120 6.77 -27.01 19.88
CA ILE A 120 7.39 -25.73 19.53
C ILE A 120 7.10 -25.41 18.07
N THR A 121 6.89 -24.14 17.76
CA THR A 121 6.63 -23.70 16.39
C THR A 121 6.95 -22.23 16.18
N GLU A 122 7.24 -21.88 14.93
CA GLU A 122 7.34 -20.50 14.47
C GLU A 122 6.87 -20.44 13.01
N ILE A 123 5.55 -20.31 12.87
CA ILE A 123 4.77 -20.37 11.62
C ILE A 123 3.86 -19.14 11.50
N PHE A 124 4.35 -18.01 12.01
CA PHE A 124 3.59 -16.76 12.07
C PHE A 124 4.17 -15.78 11.06
N ASP A 125 3.30 -15.18 10.28
CA ASP A 125 3.71 -14.14 9.34
C ASP A 125 3.53 -12.73 9.95
N VAL A 126 3.78 -11.70 9.16
CA VAL A 126 3.64 -10.30 9.59
C VAL A 126 2.20 -9.94 9.99
N ALA A 127 1.20 -10.58 9.39
CA ALA A 127 -0.22 -10.45 9.75
C ALA A 127 -0.69 -11.51 10.74
N PHE A 128 0.24 -12.26 11.33
CA PHE A 128 0.07 -13.34 12.29
C PHE A 128 -0.62 -14.62 11.76
N PHE A 129 -1.71 -14.51 10.98
CA PHE A 129 -2.51 -15.65 10.53
C PHE A 129 -2.24 -16.10 9.08
N GLY A 130 -1.40 -15.40 8.31
CA GLY A 130 -1.21 -15.62 6.88
C GLY A 130 -0.63 -17.00 6.52
N GLU A 131 0.08 -17.63 7.45
CA GLU A 131 0.70 -18.95 7.30
C GLU A 131 -0.15 -20.10 7.88
N ARG A 132 -1.46 -19.89 8.07
CA ARG A 132 -2.38 -20.92 8.58
C ARG A 132 -1.92 -21.47 9.95
N ALA A 133 -1.42 -20.55 10.79
CA ALA A 133 -0.85 -20.89 12.09
C ALA A 133 -1.84 -21.64 12.97
N LEU A 134 -3.13 -21.27 12.93
CA LEU A 134 -4.16 -21.86 13.76
C LEU A 134 -4.48 -23.29 13.35
N GLU A 135 -4.64 -23.55 12.05
CA GLU A 135 -4.87 -24.90 11.52
C GLU A 135 -3.70 -25.83 11.86
N THR A 136 -2.48 -25.33 11.76
CA THR A 136 -1.29 -26.11 12.08
C THR A 136 -1.20 -26.41 13.58
N ILE A 137 -1.45 -25.42 14.44
CA ILE A 137 -1.43 -25.59 15.90
C ILE A 137 -2.52 -26.56 16.35
N ILE A 138 -3.77 -26.40 15.91
CA ILE A 138 -4.86 -27.30 16.32
C ILE A 138 -4.59 -28.74 15.88
N HIS A 139 -4.06 -28.94 14.67
CA HIS A 139 -3.68 -30.26 14.18
C HIS A 139 -2.57 -30.87 15.05
N ALA A 140 -1.47 -30.13 15.27
CA ALA A 140 -0.35 -30.60 16.08
C ALA A 140 -0.78 -30.94 17.52
N VAL A 141 -1.58 -30.08 18.15
CA VAL A 141 -2.08 -30.27 19.52
C VAL A 141 -3.13 -31.39 19.57
N THR A 142 -3.82 -31.72 18.48
CA THR A 142 -4.76 -32.86 18.46
C THR A 142 -4.02 -34.19 18.29
N VAL A 143 -3.03 -34.22 17.38
CA VAL A 143 -2.41 -35.46 16.92
C VAL A 143 -1.12 -35.80 17.69
N LEU A 144 -0.35 -34.80 18.14
CA LEU A 144 1.04 -35.01 18.58
C LEU A 144 1.25 -34.88 20.08
N ARG A 145 0.34 -34.27 20.84
CA ARG A 145 0.54 -34.09 22.28
C ARG A 145 0.18 -35.30 23.15
N THR A 146 0.77 -35.37 24.34
CA THR A 146 0.30 -36.18 25.46
C THR A 146 -1.06 -35.71 25.96
N GLU A 147 -1.89 -36.63 26.46
CA GLU A 147 -3.24 -36.32 26.94
C GLU A 147 -3.25 -35.30 28.09
N ARG A 148 -2.23 -35.37 28.95
CA ARG A 148 -2.06 -34.52 30.13
C ARG A 148 -0.66 -33.91 30.15
N ASP A 149 -0.58 -32.74 30.76
CA ASP A 149 0.66 -32.02 31.07
C ASP A 149 1.59 -31.84 29.87
N TYR A 150 1.20 -30.93 28.98
CA TYR A 150 1.97 -30.53 27.81
C TYR A 150 2.08 -29.00 27.75
N LYS A 151 3.10 -28.52 27.04
CA LYS A 151 3.33 -27.10 26.79
C LYS A 151 3.40 -26.81 25.29
N ILE A 152 3.01 -25.59 24.92
CA ILE A 152 3.13 -25.05 23.57
C ILE A 152 4.01 -23.80 23.65
N ILE A 153 5.00 -23.69 22.78
CA ILE A 153 5.82 -22.50 22.58
C ILE A 153 5.70 -22.06 21.12
N PRO A 154 5.13 -20.88 20.83
CA PRO A 154 4.52 -19.94 21.77
C PRO A 154 3.23 -20.46 22.42
N CYS A 155 2.85 -19.91 23.57
CA CYS A 155 1.64 -20.28 24.29
C CYS A 155 0.43 -19.38 24.00
N GLY A 156 0.64 -18.22 23.37
CA GLY A 156 -0.44 -17.31 22.98
C GLY A 156 0.05 -16.07 22.27
N ALA A 157 -0.88 -15.19 21.91
CA ALA A 157 -0.59 -13.93 21.26
C ALA A 157 -1.62 -12.84 21.57
N LYS A 158 -1.22 -11.59 21.34
CA LYS A 158 -2.09 -10.40 21.37
C LYS A 158 -1.84 -9.59 20.11
N LEU A 159 -2.89 -9.14 19.45
CA LEU A 159 -2.77 -8.29 18.27
C LEU A 159 -3.36 -6.91 18.56
N TYR A 160 -2.72 -5.91 17.98
CA TYR A 160 -3.03 -4.50 18.16
C TYR A 160 -3.28 -3.84 16.82
N VAL A 161 -4.14 -2.82 16.82
CA VAL A 161 -4.50 -2.08 15.61
C VAL A 161 -4.49 -0.57 15.85
N THR A 162 -4.12 0.20 14.82
CA THR A 162 -4.25 1.66 14.79
C THR A 162 -4.53 2.15 13.37
N GLY A 163 -5.32 3.22 13.22
CA GLY A 163 -5.59 3.87 11.95
C GLY A 163 -4.47 4.83 11.56
N ILE A 164 -4.03 4.76 10.31
CA ILE A 164 -2.88 5.52 9.82
C ILE A 164 -3.15 6.27 8.51
N PHE A 165 -2.33 7.29 8.26
CA PHE A 165 -2.16 7.95 6.98
C PHE A 165 -0.67 7.98 6.59
N SER A 166 -0.35 7.72 5.33
CA SER A 166 1.01 7.89 4.81
C SER A 166 0.95 8.20 3.31
N PRO A 167 1.52 9.31 2.84
CA PRO A 167 1.57 9.61 1.41
C PRO A 167 2.26 8.53 0.58
N GLN A 168 3.25 7.84 1.17
CA GLN A 168 4.01 6.76 0.52
C GLN A 168 3.12 5.54 0.31
N ILE A 169 2.47 5.05 1.37
CA ILE A 169 1.51 3.94 1.29
C ILE A 169 0.33 4.31 0.38
N HIS A 170 -0.15 5.57 0.46
CA HIS A 170 -1.23 6.06 -0.37
C HIS A 170 -0.90 5.88 -1.86
N SER A 171 0.29 6.30 -2.26
CA SER A 171 0.72 6.28 -3.66
C SER A 171 0.90 4.89 -4.25
N LYS A 172 1.11 3.87 -3.41
CA LYS A 172 1.21 2.46 -3.84
C LYS A 172 -0.16 1.80 -4.02
N THR A 173 -1.20 2.36 -3.40
CA THR A 173 -2.51 1.71 -3.28
C THR A 173 -3.61 2.46 -4.00
N TRP A 174 -3.59 3.79 -4.02
CA TRP A 174 -4.59 4.62 -4.69
C TRP A 174 -3.97 5.59 -5.68
N LEU A 175 -4.76 5.92 -6.70
CA LEU A 175 -4.44 7.00 -7.62
C LEU A 175 -4.46 8.33 -6.86
N LYS A 176 -3.36 9.09 -6.93
CA LYS A 176 -3.22 10.39 -6.25
C LYS A 176 -4.25 11.40 -6.77
N PRO A 177 -4.69 12.36 -5.94
CA PRO A 177 -5.61 13.43 -6.36
C PRO A 177 -5.16 14.21 -7.61
N ASN A 178 -3.87 14.51 -7.75
CA ASN A 178 -3.34 15.19 -8.95
C ASN A 178 -3.53 14.34 -10.21
N SER A 179 -3.28 13.04 -10.12
CA SER A 179 -3.48 12.12 -11.24
C SER A 179 -4.97 11.95 -11.54
N GLN A 180 -5.83 11.86 -10.52
CA GLN A 180 -7.29 11.87 -10.69
C GLN A 180 -7.77 13.14 -11.41
N GLN A 181 -7.18 14.31 -11.09
CA GLN A 181 -7.52 15.58 -11.74
C GLN A 181 -7.09 15.62 -13.21
N ILE A 182 -5.84 15.24 -13.50
CA ILE A 182 -5.33 15.12 -14.88
C ILE A 182 -6.22 14.15 -15.68
N LEU A 183 -6.57 13.05 -15.03
CA LEU A 183 -7.42 12.01 -15.59
C LEU A 183 -8.92 12.31 -15.47
N GLN A 184 -9.35 13.46 -14.96
CA GLN A 184 -10.76 13.82 -14.79
C GLN A 184 -11.63 12.72 -14.12
N LEU A 185 -11.03 11.89 -13.27
CA LEU A 185 -11.70 10.80 -12.54
C LEU A 185 -12.35 11.32 -11.26
N TYR A 186 -13.18 12.34 -11.41
CA TYR A 186 -13.89 12.96 -10.30
C TYR A 186 -14.92 11.97 -9.73
N ASN A 187 -14.84 11.70 -8.43
CA ASN A 187 -15.69 10.74 -7.71
C ASN A 187 -15.46 9.26 -8.04
N ILE A 188 -14.34 8.90 -8.69
CA ILE A 188 -13.95 7.51 -8.92
C ILE A 188 -12.76 7.17 -8.02
N CYS A 189 -12.89 6.12 -7.21
CA CYS A 189 -11.82 5.63 -6.36
C CYS A 189 -11.09 4.49 -7.09
N VAL A 190 -9.90 4.78 -7.64
CA VAL A 190 -9.05 3.77 -8.27
C VAL A 190 -8.09 3.22 -7.22
N LYS A 191 -8.29 1.95 -6.84
CA LYS A 191 -7.47 1.19 -5.88
C LYS A 191 -6.76 0.05 -6.60
N LYS A 192 -5.48 -0.17 -6.28
CA LYS A 192 -4.75 -1.36 -6.70
C LYS A 192 -5.33 -2.58 -5.99
N ILE A 193 -5.85 -3.53 -6.77
CA ILE A 193 -6.22 -4.85 -6.25
C ILE A 193 -4.93 -5.64 -5.99
N ARG A 194 -4.88 -6.31 -4.84
CA ARG A 194 -3.74 -7.12 -4.41
C ARG A 194 -4.21 -8.56 -4.20
N SER A 195 -3.31 -9.51 -4.41
CA SER A 195 -3.55 -10.93 -4.08
C SER A 195 -3.65 -11.13 -2.56
N GLU A 196 -2.83 -10.41 -1.80
CA GLU A 196 -2.84 -10.42 -0.35
C GLU A 196 -3.56 -9.18 0.22
N PRO A 197 -4.29 -9.32 1.35
CA PRO A 197 -5.03 -8.21 1.94
C PRO A 197 -4.15 -7.19 2.67
N TYR A 198 -2.85 -7.48 2.85
CA TYR A 198 -1.91 -6.63 3.59
C TYR A 198 -0.54 -6.46 2.89
N GLU A 199 0.29 -5.57 3.45
CA GLU A 199 1.71 -5.38 3.12
C GLU A 199 2.51 -5.35 4.43
N GLY A 200 3.65 -6.04 4.49
CA GLY A 200 4.62 -5.87 5.56
C GLY A 200 5.39 -4.57 5.37
N VAL A 201 5.39 -3.70 6.38
CA VAL A 201 6.09 -2.41 6.38
C VAL A 201 6.69 -2.14 7.75
N ASP A 202 7.99 -1.83 7.83
CA ASP A 202 8.56 -1.23 9.05
C ASP A 202 8.04 0.21 9.20
N LEU A 203 7.13 0.41 10.15
CA LEU A 203 6.49 1.71 10.38
C LEU A 203 7.44 2.80 10.88
N THR A 204 8.64 2.41 11.35
CA THR A 204 9.67 3.37 11.79
C THR A 204 10.46 3.95 10.62
N GLU A 205 10.38 3.34 9.44
CA GLU A 205 11.11 3.75 8.22
C GLU A 205 10.22 4.48 7.20
N VAL A 206 8.93 4.66 7.51
CA VAL A 206 7.93 5.24 6.62
C VAL A 206 7.37 6.54 7.22
N GLY A 207 7.29 7.58 6.40
CA GLY A 207 6.66 8.84 6.80
C GLY A 207 5.15 8.64 6.92
N LEU A 208 4.64 8.63 8.15
CA LEU A 208 3.24 8.37 8.45
C LEU A 208 2.72 9.14 9.66
N GLU A 209 1.40 9.25 9.73
CA GLU A 209 0.67 9.77 10.86
C GLU A 209 -0.24 8.69 11.46
N TYR A 210 -0.14 8.52 12.78
CA TYR A 210 -1.09 7.76 13.57
C TYR A 210 -2.31 8.63 13.86
N LEU A 211 -3.47 8.23 13.32
CA LEU A 211 -4.71 8.99 13.44
C LEU A 211 -5.63 8.47 14.55
N THR A 212 -5.38 7.27 15.07
CA THR A 212 -6.12 6.74 16.21
C THR A 212 -5.21 6.36 17.37
N ASN A 213 -5.80 6.12 18.55
CA ASN A 213 -5.11 5.34 19.56
C ASN A 213 -4.88 3.90 19.06
N THR A 214 -3.86 3.24 19.59
CA THR A 214 -3.70 1.79 19.49
C THR A 214 -4.74 1.10 20.39
N ALA A 215 -5.35 0.04 19.89
CA ALA A 215 -6.19 -0.86 20.69
C ALA A 215 -5.74 -2.31 20.52
N GLU A 216 -5.74 -3.08 21.60
CA GLU A 216 -5.73 -4.55 21.52
C GLU A 216 -7.09 -4.96 20.96
N PHE A 217 -7.08 -5.70 19.86
CA PHE A 217 -8.32 -6.20 19.24
C PHE A 217 -8.44 -7.71 19.27
N PHE A 218 -7.37 -8.40 19.66
CA PHE A 218 -7.40 -9.84 19.68
C PHE A 218 -6.39 -10.38 20.69
N ARG A 219 -6.77 -11.45 21.36
CA ARG A 219 -5.94 -12.17 22.33
C ARG A 219 -6.33 -13.65 22.35
N MET A 220 -5.35 -14.52 22.31
CA MET A 220 -5.59 -15.96 22.37
C MET A 220 -4.46 -16.70 23.09
N TYR A 221 -4.83 -17.77 23.79
CA TYR A 221 -3.90 -18.78 24.25
C TYR A 221 -4.10 -20.03 23.40
N PHE A 222 -3.02 -20.63 22.92
CA PHE A 222 -3.08 -21.80 22.04
C PHE A 222 -3.49 -23.09 22.76
N TYR A 223 -3.65 -23.04 24.08
CA TYR A 223 -4.27 -24.10 24.87
C TYR A 223 -5.80 -24.15 24.74
N ASP A 224 -6.42 -23.06 24.28
CA ASP A 224 -7.88 -22.95 24.14
C ASP A 224 -8.32 -23.43 22.75
N ILE A 225 -8.45 -24.76 22.62
CA ILE A 225 -8.78 -25.41 21.36
C ILE A 225 -10.17 -25.02 20.86
N GLY A 226 -11.15 -24.89 21.76
CA GLY A 226 -12.50 -24.47 21.38
C GLY A 226 -12.52 -23.07 20.79
N ARG A 227 -11.70 -22.15 21.32
CA ARG A 227 -11.55 -20.82 20.74
C ARG A 227 -10.85 -20.85 19.37
N ILE A 228 -9.86 -21.73 19.17
CA ILE A 228 -9.24 -21.90 17.85
C ILE A 228 -10.27 -22.40 16.83
N GLU A 229 -11.10 -23.39 17.19
CA GLU A 229 -12.17 -23.91 16.33
C GLU A 229 -13.18 -22.82 15.97
N GLU A 230 -13.65 -22.03 16.94
CA GLU A 230 -14.56 -20.89 16.70
C GLU A 230 -13.98 -19.90 15.69
N MET A 231 -12.68 -19.61 15.77
CA MET A 231 -12.03 -18.70 14.85
C MET A 231 -11.92 -19.24 13.43
N LEU A 232 -11.69 -20.56 13.28
CA LEU A 232 -11.60 -21.21 11.98
C LEU A 232 -12.96 -21.21 11.25
N ASP A 233 -14.06 -21.19 12.00
CA ASP A 233 -15.43 -21.04 11.46
C ASP A 233 -15.77 -19.59 11.04
N GLY A 234 -14.96 -18.62 11.48
CA GLY A 234 -15.07 -17.21 11.12
C GLY A 234 -15.17 -16.29 12.34
N TYR A 235 -14.35 -15.24 12.36
CA TYR A 235 -14.29 -14.27 13.46
C TYR A 235 -14.66 -12.86 13.00
N GLN A 236 -15.53 -12.18 13.77
CA GLN A 236 -15.84 -10.78 13.56
C GLN A 236 -15.98 -10.05 14.90
N GLU A 237 -15.31 -8.91 15.01
CA GLU A 237 -15.38 -8.04 16.18
C GLU A 237 -15.47 -6.56 15.78
N VAL A 238 -16.18 -5.77 16.58
CA VAL A 238 -16.27 -4.31 16.41
C VAL A 238 -15.31 -3.63 17.38
N ILE A 239 -14.33 -2.92 16.83
CA ILE A 239 -13.30 -2.23 17.62
C ILE A 239 -13.60 -0.73 17.64
N HIS A 240 -13.65 -0.16 18.84
CA HIS A 240 -13.87 1.28 19.02
C HIS A 240 -12.54 2.02 19.18
N LEU A 241 -12.17 2.80 18.16
CA LEU A 241 -10.96 3.62 18.15
C LEU A 241 -11.30 5.10 18.32
N ARG A 242 -10.52 5.81 19.14
CA ARG A 242 -10.57 7.28 19.22
C ARG A 242 -9.70 7.84 18.10
N CYS A 243 -10.28 8.70 17.29
CA CYS A 243 -9.65 9.27 16.10
C CYS A 243 -9.43 10.77 16.24
N LYS A 244 -8.27 11.29 15.79
CA LYS A 244 -8.08 12.73 15.51
C LYS A 244 -8.65 13.09 14.14
N ALA A 245 -8.83 14.37 13.83
CA ALA A 245 -9.21 14.74 12.47
C ALA A 245 -8.09 14.35 11.48
N GLY A 246 -8.46 13.88 10.30
CA GLY A 246 -7.52 13.39 9.29
C GLY A 246 -8.17 12.37 8.35
N ILE A 247 -7.34 11.76 7.50
CA ILE A 247 -7.77 10.74 6.54
C ILE A 247 -7.17 9.40 6.96
N ILE A 248 -7.97 8.48 7.50
CA ILE A 248 -7.52 7.11 7.72
C ILE A 248 -7.61 6.38 6.39
N GLN A 249 -6.47 5.94 5.86
CA GLN A 249 -6.45 5.17 4.61
C GLN A 249 -6.23 3.68 4.86
N ALA A 250 -5.58 3.33 5.96
CA ALA A 250 -5.22 1.96 6.28
C ALA A 250 -5.25 1.78 7.80
N VAL A 251 -5.33 0.53 8.23
CA VAL A 251 -5.00 0.15 9.60
C VAL A 251 -3.65 -0.56 9.62
N ALA A 252 -2.84 -0.24 10.61
CA ALA A 252 -1.60 -0.92 10.90
C ALA A 252 -1.84 -1.92 12.04
N VAL A 253 -1.29 -3.13 11.89
CA VAL A 253 -1.41 -4.24 12.83
C VAL A 253 -0.03 -4.75 13.22
N TRP A 254 0.13 -5.07 14.50
CA TRP A 254 1.29 -5.74 15.06
C TRP A 254 0.85 -6.63 16.22
N PHE A 255 1.77 -7.44 16.75
CA PHE A 255 1.46 -8.42 17.77
C PHE A 255 2.55 -8.58 18.83
N ASP A 256 2.11 -9.04 20.01
CA ASP A 256 2.96 -9.66 21.00
C ASP A 256 2.76 -11.18 20.89
N LEU A 257 3.87 -11.93 20.89
CA LEU A 257 3.88 -13.38 20.92
C LEU A 257 4.35 -13.83 22.30
N ASN A 258 3.46 -14.44 23.06
CA ASN A 258 3.78 -15.01 24.36
C ASN A 258 4.42 -16.37 24.15
N LEU A 259 5.74 -16.47 24.34
CA LEU A 259 6.47 -17.72 24.23
C LEU A 259 6.13 -18.65 25.41
N THR A 260 6.09 -18.08 26.61
CA THR A 260 5.63 -18.70 27.86
C THR A 260 4.78 -17.69 28.64
N GLU A 261 4.34 -18.04 29.86
CA GLU A 261 3.67 -17.06 30.74
C GLU A 261 4.58 -15.88 31.13
N GLU A 262 5.91 -16.05 31.07
CA GLU A 262 6.91 -15.07 31.54
C GLU A 262 7.72 -14.44 30.40
N ILE A 263 7.81 -15.11 29.24
CA ILE A 263 8.66 -14.69 28.13
C ILE A 263 7.77 -14.33 26.94
N SER A 264 7.98 -13.14 26.37
CA SER A 264 7.29 -12.69 25.17
C SER A 264 8.21 -11.91 24.26
N ILE A 265 7.87 -11.88 22.97
CA ILE A 265 8.48 -11.02 21.96
C ILE A 265 7.40 -10.13 21.36
N THR A 266 7.79 -8.94 20.89
CA THR A 266 6.84 -7.96 20.34
C THR A 266 7.31 -7.46 18.99
N THR A 267 6.37 -7.23 18.08
CA THR A 267 6.55 -6.51 16.81
C THR A 267 6.06 -5.07 16.90
N ASN A 268 5.79 -4.56 18.11
CA ASN A 268 5.34 -3.19 18.35
C ASN A 268 6.34 -2.16 17.79
N PRO A 269 5.94 -1.29 16.84
CA PRO A 269 6.84 -0.32 16.22
C PRO A 269 7.38 0.72 17.23
N PHE A 270 6.68 0.92 18.35
CA PHE A 270 7.07 1.86 19.40
C PHE A 270 8.05 1.26 20.41
N ASP A 271 8.31 -0.05 20.37
CA ASP A 271 9.24 -0.71 21.27
C ASP A 271 10.64 -0.79 20.62
N GLU A 272 11.63 -0.18 21.27
CA GLU A 272 13.03 -0.23 20.83
C GLU A 272 13.63 -1.64 20.94
N ASN A 273 13.06 -2.48 21.81
CA ASN A 273 13.44 -3.87 22.04
C ASN A 273 12.65 -4.86 21.18
N ARG A 274 11.80 -4.39 20.25
CA ARG A 274 11.09 -5.26 19.31
C ARG A 274 12.02 -6.19 18.56
N VAL A 275 11.47 -7.33 18.16
CA VAL A 275 12.07 -8.19 17.12
C VAL A 275 11.91 -7.49 15.76
N ARG A 276 12.88 -7.68 14.87
CA ARG A 276 12.97 -7.04 13.55
C ARG A 276 12.86 -8.02 12.39
N CYS A 277 12.76 -9.32 12.66
CA CYS A 277 12.48 -10.31 11.64
C CYS A 277 11.09 -10.11 10.99
N TRP A 278 10.12 -9.64 11.76
CA TRP A 278 8.81 -9.21 11.27
C TRP A 278 8.70 -7.69 11.21
N GLU A 279 7.96 -7.23 10.22
CA GLU A 279 7.50 -5.85 10.08
C GLU A 279 6.15 -5.67 10.79
N GLN A 280 5.39 -4.63 10.43
CA GLN A 280 3.99 -4.50 10.80
C GLN A 280 3.11 -4.67 9.56
N ALA A 281 1.93 -5.26 9.74
CA ALA A 281 1.00 -5.48 8.65
C ALA A 281 0.15 -4.22 8.41
N ILE A 282 0.13 -3.74 7.16
CA ILE A 282 -0.73 -2.65 6.73
C ILE A 282 -1.90 -3.20 5.94
N PHE A 283 -3.12 -2.95 6.40
CA PHE A 283 -4.36 -3.29 5.72
C PHE A 283 -4.99 -2.02 5.14
N PRO A 284 -4.86 -1.78 3.83
CA PRO A 284 -5.50 -0.63 3.19
C PRO A 284 -7.02 -0.79 3.17
N LEU A 285 -7.75 0.25 3.60
CA LEU A 285 -9.21 0.26 3.56
C LEU A 285 -9.71 0.19 2.11
N ASP A 286 -10.97 -0.15 1.88
CA ASP A 286 -11.54 -0.06 0.53
C ASP A 286 -11.74 1.38 0.11
N HIS A 287 -12.15 2.22 1.06
CA HIS A 287 -12.27 3.65 0.90
C HIS A 287 -11.61 4.37 2.07
N PRO A 288 -10.78 5.41 1.82
CA PRO A 288 -10.26 6.25 2.89
C PRO A 288 -11.40 6.86 3.72
N MET A 289 -11.28 6.77 5.04
CA MET A 289 -12.23 7.36 5.97
C MET A 289 -11.76 8.76 6.35
N ILE A 290 -12.60 9.76 6.07
CA ILE A 290 -12.31 11.15 6.40
C ILE A 290 -12.96 11.48 7.74
N PHE A 291 -12.14 11.76 8.74
CA PHE A 291 -12.58 12.22 10.05
C PHE A 291 -12.36 13.72 10.16
N GLN A 292 -13.44 14.43 10.45
CA GLN A 292 -13.42 15.88 10.67
C GLN A 292 -14.16 16.18 11.98
N TYR A 293 -13.68 17.18 12.72
CA TYR A 293 -14.42 17.72 13.84
C TYR A 293 -15.69 18.38 13.31
N SER A 294 -16.82 17.67 13.38
CA SER A 294 -18.06 18.16 12.82
C SER A 294 -19.25 17.95 13.75
N MET A 295 -20.22 18.85 13.63
CA MET A 295 -21.46 18.84 14.40
C MET A 295 -22.64 18.92 13.43
N SER A 296 -23.66 18.08 13.62
CA SER A 296 -24.86 18.16 12.78
C SER A 296 -25.63 19.45 13.07
N ARG A 297 -26.36 19.98 12.08
CA ARG A 297 -27.17 21.18 12.30
C ARG A 297 -28.33 20.92 13.27
N VAL A 298 -28.82 19.68 13.35
CA VAL A 298 -29.79 19.23 14.34
C VAL A 298 -29.22 19.36 15.75
N GLU A 299 -28.07 18.75 15.99
CA GLU A 299 -27.38 18.80 17.29
C GLU A 299 -27.05 20.24 17.71
N PHE A 300 -26.52 21.05 16.78
CA PHE A 300 -26.28 22.46 17.03
C PHE A 300 -27.57 23.18 17.43
N PHE A 301 -28.69 22.93 16.73
CA PHE A 301 -29.99 23.53 17.06
C PHE A 301 -30.48 23.13 18.45
N GLU A 302 -30.30 21.88 18.88
CA GLU A 302 -30.70 21.43 20.20
C GLU A 302 -29.91 22.12 21.32
N VAL A 303 -28.58 22.21 21.17
CA VAL A 303 -27.72 22.94 22.11
C VAL A 303 -28.05 24.45 22.08
N TRP A 304 -28.32 25.01 20.91
CA TRP A 304 -28.68 26.42 20.74
C TRP A 304 -30.03 26.76 21.40
N ARG A 305 -31.02 25.86 21.30
CA ARG A 305 -32.38 26.10 21.78
C ARG A 305 -32.52 25.95 23.28
N ARG A 306 -31.84 24.97 23.90
CA ARG A 306 -31.87 24.77 25.35
C ARG A 306 -31.20 25.89 26.14
N ASN A 307 -30.45 26.77 25.47
CA ASN A 307 -29.66 27.83 26.07
C ASN A 307 -30.21 29.24 25.77
N THR A 308 -29.98 30.15 26.72
CA THR A 308 -30.46 31.54 26.62
C THR A 308 -29.74 32.33 25.52
N LYS A 309 -30.27 33.51 25.17
CA LYS A 309 -29.65 34.38 24.15
C LYS A 309 -28.23 34.83 24.54
N THR A 310 -27.99 35.03 25.84
CA THR A 310 -26.71 35.53 26.36
C THR A 310 -25.66 34.44 26.51
N SER A 311 -26.04 33.18 26.77
CA SER A 311 -25.11 32.07 27.01
C SER A 311 -24.94 31.09 25.84
N ARG A 312 -25.86 31.03 24.86
CA ARG A 312 -25.84 29.98 23.83
C ARG A 312 -24.52 29.80 23.09
N ASN A 313 -23.82 30.87 22.73
CA ASN A 313 -22.58 30.73 21.94
C ASN A 313 -21.44 30.14 22.79
N SER A 314 -21.33 30.53 24.06
CA SER A 314 -20.34 29.95 24.97
C SER A 314 -20.68 28.51 25.33
N GLU A 315 -21.96 28.19 25.49
CA GLU A 315 -22.43 26.81 25.76
C GLU A 315 -22.23 25.88 24.57
N ILE A 316 -22.49 26.36 23.34
CA ILE A 316 -22.19 25.60 22.12
C ILE A 316 -20.67 25.41 22.00
N TYR A 317 -19.87 26.42 22.30
CA TYR A 317 -18.41 26.30 22.28
C TYR A 317 -17.90 25.25 23.29
N ALA A 318 -18.39 25.29 24.53
CA ALA A 318 -18.06 24.28 25.54
C ALA A 318 -18.50 22.86 25.11
N TYR A 319 -19.69 22.74 24.50
CA TYR A 319 -20.18 21.48 23.96
C TYR A 319 -19.29 20.96 22.82
N VAL A 320 -18.85 21.84 21.91
CA VAL A 320 -17.90 21.52 20.84
C VAL A 320 -16.58 20.98 21.41
N LEU A 321 -16.01 21.65 22.42
CA LEU A 321 -14.76 21.21 23.05
C LEU A 321 -14.91 19.84 23.72
N ASN A 322 -16.01 19.63 24.45
CA ASN A 322 -16.29 18.36 25.11
C ASN A 322 -16.50 17.22 24.08
N LYS A 323 -17.35 17.45 23.07
CA LYS A 323 -17.62 16.48 22.01
C LYS A 323 -16.35 16.01 21.30
N PHE A 324 -15.42 16.93 21.05
CA PHE A 324 -14.17 16.65 20.34
C PHE A 324 -13.00 16.32 21.28
N ASN A 325 -13.24 16.24 22.59
CA ASN A 325 -12.23 16.01 23.63
C ASN A 325 -11.01 16.94 23.51
N LEU A 326 -11.26 18.22 23.22
CA LEU A 326 -10.23 19.24 23.02
C LEU A 326 -9.91 19.95 24.34
N ASN A 327 -8.77 19.59 24.95
CA ASN A 327 -8.30 20.18 26.21
C ASN A 327 -7.55 21.50 26.01
N HIS A 328 -6.94 21.71 24.84
CA HIS A 328 -6.23 22.92 24.48
C HIS A 328 -6.52 23.28 23.03
N VAL A 329 -6.89 24.54 22.77
CA VAL A 329 -7.18 25.06 21.42
C VAL A 329 -6.37 26.34 21.22
N PRO A 330 -5.56 26.45 20.15
CA PRO A 330 -4.81 27.67 19.86
C PRO A 330 -5.74 28.90 19.77
N PRO A 331 -5.29 30.11 20.16
CA PRO A 331 -6.14 31.31 20.13
C PRO A 331 -6.73 31.64 18.74
N THR A 332 -6.00 31.34 17.66
CA THR A 332 -6.45 31.51 16.28
C THR A 332 -7.64 30.59 15.99
N THR A 333 -7.48 29.29 16.23
CA THR A 333 -8.51 28.26 16.11
C THR A 333 -9.72 28.55 16.98
N GLU A 334 -9.51 28.99 18.23
CA GLU A 334 -10.59 29.39 19.14
C GLU A 334 -11.42 30.53 18.55
N ARG A 335 -10.76 31.55 17.99
CA ARG A 335 -11.44 32.67 17.31
C ARG A 335 -12.24 32.18 16.10
N GLN A 336 -11.68 31.28 15.30
CA GLN A 336 -12.38 30.69 14.16
C GLN A 336 -13.63 29.91 14.59
N PHE A 337 -13.50 29.06 15.62
CA PHE A 337 -14.62 28.28 16.17
C PHE A 337 -15.73 29.21 16.66
N LYS A 338 -15.39 30.22 17.47
CA LYS A 338 -16.34 31.19 18.00
C LYS A 338 -17.04 31.96 16.87
N ASN A 339 -16.31 32.36 15.82
CA ASN A 339 -16.90 33.02 14.65
C ASN A 339 -17.87 32.10 13.90
N LYS A 340 -17.51 30.83 13.68
CA LYS A 340 -18.37 29.86 13.00
C LYS A 340 -19.65 29.58 13.78
N ILE A 341 -19.55 29.42 15.11
CA ILE A 341 -20.70 29.29 16.02
C ILE A 341 -21.59 30.53 15.94
N LYS A 342 -21.00 31.73 15.95
CA LYS A 342 -21.76 33.00 15.85
C LYS A 342 -22.54 33.08 14.54
N LEU A 343 -21.91 32.79 13.40
CA LEU A 343 -22.55 32.83 12.08
C LEU A 343 -23.68 31.81 11.95
N MET A 344 -23.46 30.58 12.43
CA MET A 344 -24.51 29.55 12.43
C MET A 344 -25.67 29.94 13.36
N SER A 345 -25.37 30.49 14.54
CA SER A 345 -26.38 30.96 15.49
C SER A 345 -27.25 32.09 14.92
N LEU A 346 -26.68 32.97 14.10
CA LEU A 346 -27.45 34.01 13.37
C LEU A 346 -28.35 33.38 12.30
N THR A 347 -27.82 32.41 11.55
CA THR A 347 -28.59 31.66 10.53
C THR A 347 -29.79 30.95 11.16
N ILE A 348 -29.59 30.25 12.27
CA ILE A 348 -30.65 29.58 13.01
C ILE A 348 -31.65 30.60 13.59
N ALA A 349 -31.18 31.71 14.16
CA ALA A 349 -32.07 32.75 14.70
C ALA A 349 -33.03 33.30 13.63
N ALA A 350 -32.52 33.59 12.43
CA ALA A 350 -33.33 34.09 11.32
C ALA A 350 -34.39 33.05 10.88
N LYS A 351 -33.97 31.80 10.70
CA LYS A 351 -34.88 30.70 10.35
C LYS A 351 -35.92 30.44 11.45
N TRP A 352 -35.51 30.44 12.72
CA TRP A 352 -36.36 30.27 13.90
C TRP A 352 -37.45 31.35 14.00
N ASN A 353 -37.07 32.61 13.78
CA ASN A 353 -38.03 33.72 13.73
C ASN A 353 -39.04 33.55 12.59
N SER A 354 -38.58 33.13 11.41
CA SER A 354 -39.46 32.90 10.25
C SER A 354 -40.43 31.71 10.42
N SER A 355 -40.18 30.83 11.38
CA SER A 355 -41.06 29.73 11.78
C SER A 355 -42.00 30.11 12.93
N GLY A 356 -42.05 31.39 13.31
CA GLY A 356 -42.85 31.87 14.43
C GLY A 356 -42.39 31.35 15.78
N LYS A 357 -41.10 30.98 15.89
CA LYS A 357 -40.49 30.41 17.11
C LYS A 357 -41.19 29.15 17.63
N ARG A 358 -41.76 28.33 16.73
CA ARG A 358 -42.36 27.03 17.04
C ARG A 358 -41.48 25.92 16.50
N GLU A 359 -41.15 24.94 17.35
CA GLU A 359 -40.26 23.84 17.00
C GLU A 359 -40.77 22.99 15.85
N GLU A 360 -41.99 22.49 15.96
CA GLU A 360 -42.61 21.63 14.95
C GLU A 360 -42.58 22.29 13.56
N ARG A 361 -42.95 23.58 13.49
CA ARG A 361 -42.89 24.37 12.25
C ARG A 361 -41.46 24.59 11.75
N PHE A 362 -40.49 24.75 12.64
CA PHE A 362 -39.08 24.91 12.26
C PHE A 362 -38.52 23.61 11.68
N ARG A 363 -38.75 22.47 12.36
CA ARG A 363 -38.30 21.15 11.91
C ARG A 363 -38.93 20.78 10.58
N ALA A 364 -40.25 20.92 10.44
CA ALA A 364 -40.93 20.64 9.17
C ALA A 364 -40.49 21.56 8.03
N LYS A 365 -40.35 22.88 8.27
CA LYS A 365 -39.99 23.86 7.22
C LYS A 365 -38.52 23.74 6.78
N TYR A 366 -37.62 23.32 7.66
CA TYR A 366 -36.17 23.29 7.43
C TYR A 366 -35.55 21.91 7.52
N GLU A 367 -36.34 20.84 7.40
CA GLU A 367 -35.90 19.44 7.49
C GLU A 367 -34.68 19.16 6.59
N LYS A 368 -34.80 19.42 5.28
CA LYS A 368 -33.69 19.25 4.32
C LYS A 368 -32.44 20.05 4.67
N TRP A 369 -32.62 21.23 5.28
CA TRP A 369 -31.49 22.06 5.69
C TRP A 369 -30.84 21.54 6.96
N LEU A 370 -31.62 21.04 7.92
CA LEU A 370 -31.14 20.46 9.18
C LEU A 370 -30.36 19.15 8.96
N HIS A 371 -30.79 18.35 7.98
CA HIS A 371 -30.13 17.10 7.56
C HIS A 371 -29.13 17.29 6.41
N GLY A 372 -28.78 18.53 6.08
CA GLY A 372 -27.71 18.84 5.11
C GLY A 372 -26.31 18.73 5.73
N GLU A 373 -25.31 19.29 5.05
CA GLU A 373 -23.90 19.22 5.46
C GLU A 373 -23.65 19.65 6.92
N ASN A 374 -22.82 18.87 7.60
CA ASN A 374 -22.40 19.13 8.97
C ASN A 374 -21.58 20.43 9.07
N ILE A 375 -21.60 21.01 10.27
CA ILE A 375 -20.80 22.17 10.63
C ILE A 375 -19.40 21.67 10.98
N VAL A 376 -18.45 21.86 10.08
CA VAL A 376 -17.05 21.44 10.26
C VAL A 376 -16.27 22.49 11.07
N PHE A 377 -15.39 22.06 11.96
CA PHE A 377 -14.52 22.87 12.79
C PHE A 377 -13.06 22.49 12.44
N GLN A 378 -12.27 23.43 11.91
CA GLN A 378 -10.90 23.16 11.48
C GLN A 378 -9.91 23.58 12.56
N LEU A 379 -9.01 22.68 12.96
CA LEU A 379 -7.88 23.06 13.81
C LEU A 379 -6.79 23.65 12.91
N ASP A 380 -6.32 24.86 13.23
CA ASP A 380 -5.07 25.36 12.64
C ASP A 380 -3.91 24.57 13.27
N GLU A 381 -3.37 23.61 12.53
CA GLU A 381 -2.08 22.99 12.86
C GLU A 381 -0.97 23.84 12.22
N GLY A 382 -0.62 24.95 12.89
CA GLY A 382 0.73 25.53 12.88
C GLY A 382 1.47 25.88 11.58
N ASP A 383 0.93 25.76 10.38
CA ASP A 383 1.64 26.10 9.13
C ASP A 383 1.08 27.40 8.51
N GLU A 384 1.86 28.49 8.67
CA GLU A 384 1.67 29.76 7.96
C GLU A 384 1.89 29.57 6.45
N TYR A 385 0.81 29.39 5.69
CA TYR A 385 0.74 29.82 4.30
C TYR A 385 -0.54 30.61 4.05
N SER A 386 -0.49 31.90 4.40
CA SER A 386 -1.48 32.89 4.00
C SER A 386 -1.28 33.25 2.53
N LEU A 387 -2.18 32.77 1.66
CA LEU A 387 -2.36 33.32 0.32
C LEU A 387 -3.40 34.43 0.39
N GLU A 388 -2.95 35.68 0.28
CA GLU A 388 -3.82 36.85 0.19
C GLU A 388 -4.59 36.86 -1.14
N GLU A 389 -5.91 36.99 -1.07
CA GLU A 389 -6.75 37.27 -2.24
C GLU A 389 -6.64 38.76 -2.62
N PRO A 390 -6.45 39.10 -3.92
CA PRO A 390 -6.42 40.50 -4.33
C PRO A 390 -7.83 41.07 -4.52
N THR A 391 -8.04 42.22 -3.88
CA THR A 391 -9.22 43.09 -4.01
C THR A 391 -9.31 43.72 -5.41
N THR A 392 -10.53 43.79 -5.93
CA THR A 392 -10.87 44.46 -7.19
C THR A 392 -10.99 45.97 -7.03
N SER A 393 -10.48 46.73 -8.01
CA SER A 393 -10.84 48.13 -8.23
C SER A 393 -11.17 48.41 -9.70
N SER A 394 -12.06 49.37 -9.87
CA SER A 394 -12.88 49.65 -11.04
C SER A 394 -12.27 50.57 -12.11
N THR A 395 -12.72 50.32 -13.35
CA THR A 395 -13.01 51.26 -14.47
C THR A 395 -11.89 52.07 -15.15
N SER A 396 -11.62 51.72 -16.41
CA SER A 396 -11.76 52.61 -17.59
C SER A 396 -11.72 51.76 -18.88
N GLY A 397 -12.30 52.26 -19.98
CA GLY A 397 -12.67 51.50 -21.19
C GLY A 397 -11.55 50.63 -21.77
N ARG A 398 -11.84 49.35 -22.02
CA ARG A 398 -10.86 48.33 -22.39
C ARG A 398 -10.45 48.46 -23.88
N PRO A 399 -9.17 48.66 -24.21
CA PRO A 399 -8.67 48.54 -25.57
C PRO A 399 -8.96 47.15 -26.14
N ILE A 400 -9.26 47.04 -27.43
CA ILE A 400 -9.38 45.74 -28.10
C ILE A 400 -8.03 45.04 -27.99
N LYS A 401 -7.98 44.00 -27.16
CA LYS A 401 -6.78 43.18 -26.98
C LYS A 401 -6.39 42.56 -28.33
N GLN A 402 -5.08 42.45 -28.56
CA GLN A 402 -4.57 41.63 -29.65
C GLN A 402 -5.15 40.21 -29.54
N PHE A 403 -5.24 39.50 -30.66
CA PHE A 403 -5.83 38.16 -30.68
C PHE A 403 -5.17 37.24 -29.64
N GLN A 404 -3.84 37.34 -29.48
CA GLN A 404 -3.07 36.53 -28.53
C GLN A 404 -3.43 36.81 -27.06
N ASP A 405 -3.74 38.08 -26.72
CA ASP A 405 -4.03 38.53 -25.35
C ASP A 405 -5.52 38.42 -24.96
N SER A 406 -6.36 37.98 -25.91
CA SER A 406 -7.81 37.85 -25.73
C SER A 406 -8.16 36.59 -24.91
N SER A 407 -9.31 36.59 -24.22
CA SER A 407 -9.80 35.38 -23.54
C SER A 407 -10.23 34.31 -24.56
N GLU A 408 -10.17 33.03 -24.17
CA GLU A 408 -10.54 31.92 -25.06
C GLU A 408 -11.95 32.03 -25.64
N LYS A 409 -12.91 32.50 -24.84
CA LYS A 409 -14.28 32.78 -25.31
C LYS A 409 -14.31 33.82 -26.44
N THR A 410 -13.49 34.86 -26.35
CA THR A 410 -13.40 35.92 -27.37
C THR A 410 -12.63 35.45 -28.60
N LYS A 411 -11.55 34.67 -28.45
CA LYS A 411 -10.82 34.07 -29.56
C LYS A 411 -11.73 33.15 -30.39
N LYS A 412 -12.45 32.23 -29.74
CA LYS A 412 -13.42 31.33 -30.38
C LYS A 412 -14.50 32.09 -31.17
N ARG A 413 -15.02 33.19 -30.62
CA ARG A 413 -16.01 34.03 -31.33
C ARG A 413 -15.41 34.71 -32.56
N ARG A 414 -14.15 35.13 -32.52
CA ARG A 414 -13.48 35.85 -33.63
C ARG A 414 -13.04 34.93 -34.78
N ILE A 415 -12.92 33.62 -34.54
CA ILE A 415 -12.59 32.63 -35.58
C ILE A 415 -13.81 31.86 -36.08
N LYS A 416 -15.00 32.09 -35.49
CA LYS A 416 -16.22 31.35 -35.78
C LYS A 416 -16.54 31.32 -37.27
N ASP A 417 -16.46 32.48 -37.91
CA ASP A 417 -16.79 32.65 -39.32
C ASP A 417 -15.80 31.90 -40.24
N ILE A 418 -14.55 31.74 -39.80
CA ILE A 418 -13.50 30.99 -40.52
C ILE A 418 -13.76 29.48 -40.39
N VAL A 419 -14.15 29.03 -39.19
CA VAL A 419 -14.43 27.62 -38.90
C VAL A 419 -15.70 27.14 -39.58
N GLU A 420 -16.72 27.99 -39.70
CA GLU A 420 -17.99 27.65 -40.35
C GLU A 420 -17.91 27.69 -41.89
N ALA A 421 -16.96 28.46 -42.45
CA ALA A 421 -16.84 28.65 -43.90
C ALA A 421 -15.94 27.64 -44.61
N LYS A 422 -15.20 26.81 -43.88
CA LYS A 422 -14.14 25.94 -44.43
C LYS A 422 -14.18 24.54 -43.84
N SER A 423 -13.79 23.55 -44.64
CA SER A 423 -13.67 22.18 -44.13
C SER A 423 -12.50 22.06 -43.15
N VAL A 424 -12.56 21.04 -42.30
CA VAL A 424 -11.47 20.76 -41.33
C VAL A 424 -10.14 20.55 -42.05
N GLN A 425 -10.16 19.90 -43.22
CA GLN A 425 -8.98 19.65 -44.05
C GLN A 425 -8.38 20.95 -44.62
N GLU A 426 -9.23 21.89 -45.09
CA GLU A 426 -8.77 23.19 -45.58
C GLU A 426 -8.12 24.02 -44.46
N LEU A 427 -8.68 23.97 -43.25
CA LEU A 427 -8.16 24.72 -42.10
C LEU A 427 -6.84 24.16 -41.57
N ALA A 428 -6.69 22.83 -41.56
CA ALA A 428 -5.45 22.16 -41.18
C ALA A 428 -4.30 22.52 -42.13
N LEU A 429 -4.53 22.43 -43.44
CA LEU A 429 -3.54 22.80 -44.45
C LEU A 429 -3.18 24.30 -44.39
N ALA A 430 -4.17 25.18 -44.16
CA ALA A 430 -3.94 26.60 -44.00
C ALA A 430 -3.07 26.93 -42.76
N ALA A 431 -3.29 26.21 -41.65
CA ALA A 431 -2.48 26.36 -40.45
C ALA A 431 -1.04 25.87 -40.66
N GLU A 432 -0.85 24.72 -41.29
CA GLU A 432 0.46 24.17 -41.68
C GLU A 432 1.24 25.18 -42.55
N VAL A 433 0.63 25.69 -43.61
CA VAL A 433 1.25 26.64 -44.54
C VAL A 433 1.61 27.95 -43.83
N ALA A 434 0.74 28.46 -42.96
CA ALA A 434 1.00 29.66 -42.18
C ALA A 434 2.18 29.48 -41.21
N LEU A 435 2.29 28.31 -40.56
CA LEU A 435 3.37 27.98 -39.64
C LEU A 435 4.71 27.81 -40.36
N ARG A 436 4.73 27.13 -41.52
CA ARG A 436 5.93 27.06 -42.40
C ARG A 436 6.40 28.44 -42.82
N LYS A 437 5.47 29.32 -43.24
CA LYS A 437 5.78 30.68 -43.67
C LYS A 437 6.33 31.56 -42.55
N SER A 438 5.96 31.27 -41.29
CA SER A 438 6.46 31.96 -40.10
C SER A 438 7.81 31.46 -39.58
N GLY A 439 8.44 30.49 -40.27
CA GLY A 439 9.72 29.90 -39.86
C GLY A 439 9.60 28.83 -38.77
N LYS A 440 8.39 28.56 -38.27
CA LYS A 440 8.09 27.53 -37.26
C LYS A 440 7.83 26.18 -37.93
N ARG A 441 8.86 25.63 -38.59
CA ARG A 441 8.73 24.41 -39.42
C ARG A 441 8.33 23.18 -38.60
N ASP A 442 8.85 23.05 -37.38
CA ASP A 442 8.48 21.96 -36.44
C ASP A 442 7.01 22.05 -35.97
N ALA A 443 6.44 23.25 -36.01
CA ALA A 443 5.03 23.47 -35.66
C ALA A 443 4.09 23.22 -36.86
N ALA A 444 4.61 23.11 -38.08
CA ALA A 444 3.78 22.87 -39.26
C ALA A 444 3.50 21.38 -39.48
N SER A 445 4.34 20.47 -38.98
CA SER A 445 4.17 19.01 -39.08
C SER A 445 3.16 18.45 -38.05
N LEU A 446 2.10 19.19 -37.72
CA LEU A 446 1.31 19.01 -36.49
C LEU A 446 0.05 18.13 -36.65
N ILE A 447 0.08 17.18 -37.57
CA ILE A 447 -0.72 15.96 -37.48
C ILE A 447 0.31 14.85 -37.36
N LYS A 448 0.51 14.35 -36.14
CA LYS A 448 1.43 13.25 -35.86
C LYS A 448 0.60 12.06 -35.45
N GLU A 449 0.75 10.96 -36.17
CA GLU A 449 0.32 9.66 -35.68
C GLU A 449 1.26 9.27 -34.54
N ILE A 450 0.68 8.89 -33.40
CA ILE A 450 1.42 8.52 -32.21
C ILE A 450 1.11 7.07 -31.89
N VAL A 451 2.16 6.27 -31.75
CA VAL A 451 2.06 4.90 -31.24
C VAL A 451 2.52 4.89 -29.79
N ASP A 452 1.62 4.59 -28.86
CA ASP A 452 1.88 4.55 -27.41
C ASP A 452 1.93 3.09 -26.93
N TYR A 453 3.13 2.56 -26.69
CA TYR A 453 3.38 1.20 -26.22
C TYR A 453 3.36 1.05 -24.69
N CYS A 454 3.07 2.11 -23.93
CA CYS A 454 3.01 2.00 -22.47
C CYS A 454 1.83 1.14 -22.03
N VAL A 455 2.01 0.33 -20.98
CA VAL A 455 0.95 -0.53 -20.40
C VAL A 455 -0.33 0.25 -20.08
N PHE A 456 -0.19 1.51 -19.65
CA PHE A 456 -1.30 2.43 -19.48
C PHE A 456 -1.04 3.70 -20.33
N PRO A 457 -1.87 4.00 -21.34
CA PRO A 457 -1.58 5.03 -22.35
C PRO A 457 -1.97 6.45 -21.88
N LEU A 458 -1.46 6.86 -20.72
CA LEU A 458 -1.68 8.22 -20.21
C LEU A 458 -1.20 9.28 -21.20
N PHE A 459 -0.03 9.05 -21.81
CA PHE A 459 0.53 9.94 -22.83
C PHE A 459 -0.40 10.00 -24.05
N GLY A 460 -0.85 8.85 -24.55
CA GLY A 460 -1.86 8.74 -25.60
C GLY A 460 -3.12 9.56 -25.29
N PHE A 461 -3.73 9.40 -24.11
CA PHE A 461 -4.94 10.17 -23.74
C PHE A 461 -4.70 11.68 -23.75
N LEU A 462 -3.53 12.13 -23.26
CA LEU A 462 -3.17 13.55 -23.26
C LEU A 462 -2.94 14.09 -24.66
N MET A 463 -2.35 13.29 -25.55
CA MET A 463 -2.10 13.69 -26.93
C MET A 463 -3.37 13.66 -27.79
N ALA A 464 -4.28 12.71 -27.56
CA ALA A 464 -5.60 12.70 -28.17
C ALA A 464 -6.41 13.95 -27.78
N LYS A 465 -6.35 14.44 -26.55
CA LYS A 465 -6.99 15.73 -26.18
C LYS A 465 -6.47 16.93 -26.98
N ASN A 466 -5.31 16.81 -27.61
CA ASN A 466 -4.70 17.85 -28.44
C ASN A 466 -4.85 17.57 -29.96
N ASN A 467 -5.88 16.82 -30.37
CA ASN A 467 -6.21 16.51 -31.77
C ASN A 467 -5.16 15.64 -32.51
N ASN A 468 -4.39 14.80 -31.80
CA ASN A 468 -3.52 13.80 -32.43
C ASN A 468 -4.22 12.45 -32.53
N THR A 469 -3.93 11.69 -33.59
CA THR A 469 -4.39 10.30 -33.74
C THR A 469 -3.45 9.37 -32.98
N ILE A 470 -4.01 8.54 -32.11
CA ILE A 470 -3.27 7.63 -31.24
C ILE A 470 -3.56 6.20 -31.63
N TYR A 471 -2.50 5.40 -31.74
CA TYR A 471 -2.54 3.95 -31.86
C TYR A 471 -1.98 3.35 -30.58
N HIS A 472 -2.76 2.49 -29.93
CA HIS A 472 -2.37 1.88 -28.67
C HIS A 472 -2.58 0.36 -28.72
N PRO A 473 -1.51 -0.46 -28.66
CA PRO A 473 -1.63 -1.90 -28.54
C PRO A 473 -2.14 -2.30 -27.16
N VAL A 474 -3.22 -3.05 -27.16
CA VAL A 474 -3.81 -3.61 -25.95
C VAL A 474 -3.34 -5.05 -25.77
N THR A 475 -3.03 -5.39 -24.52
CA THR A 475 -2.50 -6.72 -24.18
C THR A 475 -3.48 -7.60 -23.40
N LYS A 476 -4.54 -6.99 -22.84
CA LYS A 476 -5.57 -7.68 -22.07
C LYS A 476 -6.95 -7.15 -22.47
N ASP A 477 -7.88 -8.05 -22.71
CA ASP A 477 -9.25 -7.70 -23.08
C ASP A 477 -9.94 -6.85 -22.00
N ASP A 478 -9.65 -7.10 -20.72
CA ASP A 478 -10.17 -6.33 -19.59
C ASP A 478 -9.80 -4.83 -19.64
N ASP A 479 -8.66 -4.48 -20.27
CA ASP A 479 -8.22 -3.08 -20.39
C ASP A 479 -9.03 -2.33 -21.45
N ILE A 480 -9.59 -3.03 -22.45
CA ILE A 480 -10.36 -2.43 -23.57
C ILE A 480 -11.59 -1.69 -23.04
N GLU A 481 -12.38 -2.34 -22.19
CA GLU A 481 -13.58 -1.74 -21.60
C GLU A 481 -13.23 -0.50 -20.77
N PHE A 482 -12.15 -0.58 -19.99
CA PHE A 482 -11.67 0.54 -19.19
C PHE A 482 -11.22 1.71 -20.07
N PHE A 483 -10.47 1.45 -21.15
CA PHE A 483 -10.03 2.51 -22.05
C PHE A 483 -11.20 3.17 -22.79
N TYR A 484 -12.20 2.42 -23.26
CA TYR A 484 -13.41 3.01 -23.84
C TYR A 484 -14.18 3.88 -22.84
N HIS A 485 -14.26 3.44 -21.57
CA HIS A 485 -14.81 4.27 -20.51
C HIS A 485 -14.03 5.59 -20.37
N MET A 486 -12.70 5.53 -20.37
CA MET A 486 -11.83 6.71 -20.30
C MET A 486 -12.04 7.66 -21.50
N LEU A 487 -12.12 7.12 -22.72
CA LEU A 487 -12.42 7.92 -23.93
C LEU A 487 -13.76 8.66 -23.79
N THR A 488 -14.78 7.99 -23.24
CA THR A 488 -16.09 8.59 -22.96
C THR A 488 -15.99 9.71 -21.92
N VAL A 489 -15.28 9.47 -20.81
CA VAL A 489 -15.06 10.47 -19.75
C VAL A 489 -14.34 11.71 -20.30
N TYR A 490 -13.38 11.53 -21.21
CA TYR A 490 -12.63 12.62 -21.82
C TYR A 490 -13.26 13.26 -23.05
N GLN A 491 -14.36 12.70 -23.55
CA GLN A 491 -14.96 13.11 -24.83
C GLN A 491 -13.94 13.04 -25.98
N ILE A 492 -13.08 12.01 -25.96
CA ILE A 492 -12.16 11.72 -27.07
C ILE A 492 -12.93 10.87 -28.09
N PRO A 493 -13.02 11.29 -29.37
CA PRO A 493 -13.62 10.49 -30.43
C PRO A 493 -12.93 9.13 -30.61
N ALA A 494 -13.71 8.07 -30.86
CA ALA A 494 -13.18 6.71 -30.99
C ALA A 494 -12.27 6.54 -32.24
N ASP A 495 -12.49 7.33 -33.29
CA ASP A 495 -11.64 7.39 -34.48
C ASP A 495 -10.31 8.11 -34.25
N GLN A 496 -10.15 8.75 -33.09
CA GLN A 496 -8.93 9.44 -32.71
C GLN A 496 -8.01 8.60 -31.79
N PHE A 497 -8.57 7.59 -31.11
CA PHE A 497 -7.81 6.70 -30.24
C PHE A 497 -8.12 5.24 -30.61
N ILE A 498 -7.23 4.67 -31.39
CA ILE A 498 -7.39 3.37 -32.02
C ILE A 498 -6.69 2.31 -31.16
N LEU A 499 -7.49 1.41 -30.58
CA LEU A 499 -6.99 0.25 -29.84
C LEU A 499 -6.61 -0.87 -30.82
N LEU A 500 -5.40 -1.41 -30.67
CA LEU A 500 -4.92 -2.54 -31.48
C LEU A 500 -4.96 -3.80 -30.63
N GLU A 501 -5.79 -4.77 -31.00
CA GLU A 501 -6.11 -5.96 -30.17
C GLU A 501 -4.98 -7.02 -30.06
N GLN A 502 -3.77 -6.75 -30.59
CA GLN A 502 -2.62 -7.64 -30.41
C GLN A 502 -1.40 -6.86 -29.93
N ARG A 503 -0.73 -7.37 -28.88
CA ARG A 503 0.48 -6.83 -28.24
C ARG A 503 1.61 -6.48 -29.25
N LEU A 504 1.63 -7.19 -30.38
CA LEU A 504 2.62 -7.09 -31.45
C LEU A 504 1.95 -7.16 -32.84
N ALA A 505 0.68 -6.77 -32.98
CA ALA A 505 0.08 -6.65 -34.32
C ALA A 505 1.04 -5.85 -35.22
N GLU A 506 1.09 -6.20 -36.50
CA GLU A 506 1.73 -5.40 -37.54
C GLU A 506 1.46 -3.94 -37.21
N THR A 507 2.52 -3.14 -37.11
CA THR A 507 2.37 -1.68 -36.98
C THR A 507 1.24 -1.29 -37.92
N PRO A 508 0.24 -0.51 -37.47
CA PRO A 508 -0.79 -0.03 -38.38
C PRO A 508 -0.06 0.50 -39.61
N ASP A 509 -0.64 0.33 -40.80
CA ASP A 509 -0.04 0.72 -42.09
C ASP A 509 0.08 2.26 -42.13
N ILE A 510 0.99 2.75 -41.30
CA ILE A 510 1.32 4.14 -41.06
C ILE A 510 2.11 4.50 -42.30
N SER A 511 1.51 5.37 -43.11
CA SER A 511 2.13 5.95 -44.30
C SER A 511 3.62 6.23 -44.05
N ALA A 512 4.51 5.56 -44.79
CA ALA A 512 5.96 5.75 -44.69
C ALA A 512 6.39 7.21 -44.90
N ASP A 513 5.50 8.05 -45.46
CA ASP A 513 5.69 9.48 -45.72
C ASP A 513 5.11 10.40 -44.62
N GLN A 514 4.69 9.90 -43.45
CA GLN A 514 4.22 10.74 -42.33
C GLN A 514 5.13 10.68 -41.09
N PRO A 515 5.39 11.82 -40.42
CA PRO A 515 6.20 11.86 -39.21
C PRO A 515 5.45 11.26 -38.01
N SER A 516 5.97 10.14 -37.49
CA SER A 516 5.35 9.37 -36.41
C SER A 516 6.12 9.48 -35.10
N ILE A 517 5.40 9.47 -33.97
CA ILE A 517 6.01 9.42 -32.63
C ILE A 517 5.78 8.02 -32.03
N TYR A 518 6.86 7.39 -31.59
CA TYR A 518 6.82 6.15 -30.82
C TYR A 518 7.12 6.47 -29.36
N PHE A 519 6.18 6.21 -28.46
CA PHE A 519 6.34 6.35 -27.02
C PHE A 519 6.30 4.99 -26.37
N PHE A 520 7.25 4.69 -25.49
CA PHE A 520 7.29 3.42 -24.76
C PHE A 520 7.98 3.60 -23.39
N GLU A 521 7.71 2.66 -22.48
CA GLU A 521 8.41 2.56 -21.21
C GLU A 521 9.68 1.71 -21.41
N PRO A 522 10.89 2.23 -21.14
CA PRO A 522 12.13 1.50 -21.39
C PRO A 522 12.37 0.36 -20.37
N LEU A 523 11.60 0.33 -19.29
CA LEU A 523 11.74 -0.64 -18.21
C LEU A 523 10.42 -1.37 -17.97
N ASN A 524 10.52 -2.69 -17.80
CA ASN A 524 9.45 -3.49 -17.24
C ASN A 524 9.22 -3.15 -15.76
N ILE A 525 8.08 -3.59 -15.22
CA ILE A 525 7.72 -3.42 -13.80
C ILE A 525 8.76 -4.06 -12.86
N ASP A 526 9.46 -5.11 -13.32
CA ASP A 526 10.53 -5.77 -12.57
C ASP A 526 11.89 -5.06 -12.68
N GLY A 527 11.97 -3.94 -13.39
CA GLY A 527 13.18 -3.17 -13.63
C GLY A 527 14.09 -3.72 -14.74
N SER A 528 13.70 -4.79 -15.44
CA SER A 528 14.40 -5.25 -16.64
C SER A 528 14.17 -4.32 -17.83
N ILE A 529 15.09 -4.32 -18.80
CA ILE A 529 14.97 -3.50 -20.01
C ILE A 529 13.90 -4.10 -20.94
N GLU A 530 13.02 -3.24 -21.46
CA GLU A 530 11.98 -3.63 -22.41
C GLU A 530 12.56 -3.95 -23.81
N ASN A 531 12.11 -5.05 -24.42
CA ASN A 531 12.67 -5.58 -25.66
C ASN A 531 12.03 -5.01 -26.93
N ILE A 532 10.92 -4.26 -26.82
CA ILE A 532 10.19 -3.67 -27.96
C ILE A 532 11.13 -2.87 -28.88
N LEU A 533 12.09 -2.14 -28.30
CA LEU A 533 13.11 -1.38 -29.05
C LEU A 533 13.96 -2.24 -29.97
N HIS A 534 14.28 -3.47 -29.57
CA HIS A 534 15.06 -4.40 -30.37
C HIS A 534 14.19 -4.99 -31.49
N GLU A 535 12.94 -5.34 -31.17
CA GLU A 535 12.00 -5.99 -32.11
C GLU A 535 11.50 -5.03 -33.20
N LYS A 536 11.38 -3.74 -32.90
CA LYS A 536 10.78 -2.72 -33.77
C LYS A 536 11.77 -1.69 -34.32
N ARG A 537 13.07 -1.97 -34.18
CA ARG A 537 14.18 -1.08 -34.54
C ARG A 537 14.11 -0.57 -35.98
N GLU A 538 13.88 -1.47 -36.94
CA GLU A 538 13.85 -1.13 -38.37
C GLU A 538 12.71 -0.17 -38.72
N GLU A 539 11.56 -0.30 -38.05
CA GLU A 539 10.38 0.57 -38.23
C GLU A 539 10.62 1.96 -37.60
N MET A 540 11.41 2.04 -36.53
CA MET A 540 11.68 3.26 -35.76
C MET A 540 12.86 4.10 -36.28
N GLU A 541 13.71 3.56 -37.17
CA GLU A 541 14.93 4.22 -37.67
C GLU A 541 14.73 5.07 -38.96
N THR A 542 13.49 5.34 -39.38
CA THR A 542 13.21 6.19 -40.56
C THR A 542 13.47 7.68 -40.29
N SER A 543 13.80 8.46 -41.34
CA SER A 543 14.30 9.84 -41.21
C SER A 543 13.30 10.86 -40.62
N GLU A 544 12.01 10.52 -40.51
CA GLU A 544 10.96 11.38 -39.97
C GLU A 544 10.34 10.87 -38.65
N THR A 545 10.89 9.79 -38.08
CA THR A 545 10.39 9.19 -36.84
C THR A 545 11.01 9.80 -35.60
N ILE A 546 10.20 10.04 -34.56
CA ILE A 546 10.66 10.46 -33.23
C ILE A 546 10.37 9.35 -32.21
N VAL A 547 11.42 8.89 -31.53
CA VAL A 547 11.32 7.87 -30.48
C VAL A 547 11.49 8.51 -29.10
N ILE A 548 10.59 8.20 -28.17
CA ILE A 548 10.58 8.73 -26.80
C ILE A 548 10.50 7.55 -25.80
N PRO A 549 11.44 7.43 -24.85
CA PRO A 549 12.61 8.29 -24.65
C PRO A 549 13.69 8.11 -25.73
N GLN A 550 14.42 9.19 -26.07
CA GLN A 550 15.49 9.17 -27.07
C GLN A 550 16.75 8.40 -26.61
N SER A 551 16.97 8.33 -25.30
CA SER A 551 18.08 7.58 -24.70
C SER A 551 17.76 7.20 -23.27
N VAL A 552 18.34 6.10 -22.82
CA VAL A 552 18.25 5.61 -21.44
C VAL A 552 19.66 5.60 -20.86
N LYS A 553 19.86 6.27 -19.72
CA LYS A 553 21.14 6.28 -19.01
C LYS A 553 21.00 5.51 -17.71
N VAL A 554 21.73 4.39 -17.61
CA VAL A 554 21.85 3.62 -16.36
C VAL A 554 23.01 4.21 -15.55
N ASN A 555 22.73 4.62 -14.30
CA ASN A 555 23.75 5.07 -13.36
C ASN A 555 23.88 4.03 -12.25
N VAL A 556 25.11 3.71 -11.86
CA VAL A 556 25.40 2.73 -10.80
C VAL A 556 26.12 3.45 -9.66
N GLN A 557 25.69 3.17 -8.43
CA GLN A 557 26.33 3.69 -7.22
C GLN A 557 26.66 2.53 -6.29
N LEU A 558 27.90 2.50 -5.81
CA LEU A 558 28.29 1.59 -4.74
C LEU A 558 27.72 2.10 -3.43
N ILE A 559 27.00 1.23 -2.73
CA ILE A 559 26.40 1.52 -1.43
C ILE A 559 26.89 0.50 -0.40
N HIS A 560 26.94 0.93 0.86
CA HIS A 560 27.04 0.02 1.99
C HIS A 560 25.68 0.02 2.70
N SER A 561 25.08 -1.16 2.87
CA SER A 561 23.79 -1.32 3.53
C SER A 561 23.80 -2.56 4.41
N ALA A 562 23.95 -2.34 5.72
CA ALA A 562 23.87 -3.41 6.71
C ALA A 562 22.52 -4.15 6.66
N TYR A 563 21.44 -3.46 6.27
CA TYR A 563 20.12 -4.06 6.10
C TYR A 563 20.08 -5.07 4.95
N ILE A 564 20.68 -4.75 3.80
CA ILE A 564 20.75 -5.68 2.66
C ILE A 564 21.58 -6.91 3.04
N ASP A 565 22.70 -6.72 3.74
CA ASP A 565 23.52 -7.83 4.24
C ASP A 565 22.74 -8.71 5.22
N HIS A 566 22.02 -8.09 6.17
CA HIS A 566 21.16 -8.77 7.14
C HIS A 566 20.05 -9.60 6.47
N CYS A 567 19.52 -9.15 5.34
CA CYS A 567 18.49 -9.85 4.58
C CYS A 567 19.02 -10.94 3.63
N ASN A 568 20.34 -11.09 3.50
CA ASN A 568 20.94 -11.91 2.46
C ASN A 568 22.07 -12.83 2.93
N LYS A 569 22.58 -12.63 4.15
CA LYS A 569 23.65 -13.45 4.74
C LYS A 569 23.42 -13.65 6.24
N VAL A 570 23.59 -14.88 6.72
CA VAL A 570 23.52 -15.27 8.13
C VAL A 570 24.92 -15.24 8.76
N ASN A 571 25.01 -14.80 10.03
CA ASN A 571 26.17 -14.97 10.89
C ASN A 571 25.83 -15.92 12.05
N ASP A 572 26.71 -16.89 12.33
CA ASP A 572 26.54 -17.88 13.40
C ASP A 572 26.41 -17.22 14.79
N GLU A 573 26.99 -16.04 14.99
CA GLU A 573 26.82 -15.26 16.23
C GLU A 573 25.36 -14.89 16.50
N ASN A 574 24.57 -14.62 15.46
CA ASN A 574 23.15 -14.26 15.60
C ASN A 574 22.25 -15.46 15.90
N VAL A 575 22.74 -16.67 15.60
CA VAL A 575 22.09 -17.95 15.94
C VAL A 575 22.80 -18.63 17.12
N LEU A 576 23.31 -17.84 18.06
CA LEU A 576 23.88 -18.30 19.33
C LEU A 576 25.03 -19.31 19.18
N GLY A 577 25.82 -19.16 18.13
CA GLY A 577 27.02 -19.96 17.85
C GLY A 577 26.76 -21.29 17.12
N PHE A 578 25.52 -21.61 16.79
CA PHE A 578 25.23 -22.79 15.97
C PHE A 578 25.73 -22.60 14.54
N LYS A 579 26.35 -23.63 13.97
CA LYS A 579 26.95 -23.61 12.63
C LYS A 579 25.88 -23.76 11.54
N ILE A 580 25.16 -22.67 11.25
CA ILE A 580 24.07 -22.62 10.26
C ILE A 580 24.48 -21.82 9.03
N ALA A 581 25.27 -20.76 9.22
CA ALA A 581 25.67 -19.81 8.19
C ALA A 581 26.34 -20.49 6.99
N LYS A 582 27.12 -21.55 7.23
CA LYS A 582 27.75 -22.35 6.17
C LYS A 582 26.75 -22.83 5.12
N PHE A 583 25.58 -23.30 5.54
CA PHE A 583 24.58 -23.89 4.66
C PHE A 583 23.57 -22.85 4.15
N MET A 584 23.11 -21.94 5.01
CA MET A 584 22.17 -20.89 4.61
C MET A 584 22.77 -19.93 3.59
N ASN A 585 24.06 -19.60 3.72
CA ASN A 585 24.72 -18.64 2.83
C ASN A 585 25.02 -19.19 1.42
N GLU A 586 24.80 -20.49 1.16
CA GLU A 586 24.78 -21.02 -0.21
C GLU A 586 23.65 -20.41 -1.04
N TYR A 587 22.57 -19.96 -0.37
CA TYR A 587 21.39 -19.35 -0.95
C TYR A 587 21.42 -17.81 -0.97
N THR A 588 22.55 -17.19 -0.63
CA THR A 588 22.75 -15.75 -0.82
C THR A 588 22.60 -15.39 -2.30
N VAL A 589 21.82 -14.35 -2.58
CA VAL A 589 21.63 -13.80 -3.93
C VAL A 589 22.73 -12.77 -4.17
N ARG A 590 23.57 -12.99 -5.18
CA ARG A 590 24.60 -12.03 -5.59
C ARG A 590 24.36 -11.66 -7.04
N ILE A 591 24.66 -10.40 -7.37
CA ILE A 591 25.02 -10.04 -8.73
C ILE A 591 26.55 -10.14 -8.72
N GLU A 592 27.14 -11.16 -9.34
CA GLU A 592 28.61 -11.25 -9.35
C GLU A 592 29.16 -10.09 -10.19
N ASN A 593 30.14 -9.38 -9.63
CA ASN A 593 30.95 -8.43 -10.39
C ASN A 593 31.96 -9.24 -11.20
N ASN A 594 31.91 -9.13 -12.52
CA ASN A 594 33.05 -9.49 -13.38
C ASN A 594 34.19 -8.48 -13.24
#